data_AF-A0A4Q3MG67-F1
#
_entry.id   AF-A0A4Q3MG67-F1
#
_cell.length_a   1.000
_cell.length_b   1.000
_cell.length_c   1.000
_cell.angle_alpha   90.00
_cell.angle_beta   90.00
_cell.angle_gamma   90.00
#
_symmetry.space_group_name_H-M   'P 1'
#
loop_
_entity.id
_entity.type
_entity.pdbx_description
1 polymer ?
#
loop_
_entity_poly.entity_id
_entity_poly.type
_entity_poly.pdbx_seq_one_letter_code
_entity_poly.pdbx_strand_id
1 'polypeptide(L)'
;MPHDEGLPQTGDSQEIGQDAYDCLRAKRPKGWQLTELGGVSDFGFDLQVQITVKQQVVHPFRLQLKGTRSPKRSADGSFLSIGLSTSTLRYFDNTDEPVLLVLCDLSVDPDDPREGELYYVWMREELDRIRIDSIPLDQDEAVVRVPTGNVLDRSTDLVNEVRKRHRLSRVGHALETSVAGMDPSLGSDDRVVMVEAITRNIGSRNIVFAQALAEPATEVWVNPPRGSLAWLLTEGKAAIASGKVEKSEELLRQASERLDQATRLERAEYWHLTGRVHLVQRDDEAASSAFRSAAETEPQAKYWAAWAESEMRRRFRTADGYDYSDVLAALPPDHDPALQGVKARLLAASRKHEEAIALLDTFEGPESLAARAVVQTMFSKPEEALQACIEGLATEEKRESSKLLFLILRARARFNIALRGAQMEESSSGEAEDQLLPPSG
;
A
#
# COMPACT_ATOMS: atom_id res chain seq x y z
N MET A 1 -29.96 64.29 36.42
CA MET A 1 -30.09 63.99 34.98
C MET A 1 -29.10 62.90 34.67
N PRO A 2 -29.48 61.80 34.01
CA PRO A 2 -28.50 60.89 33.42
C PRO A 2 -27.63 61.68 32.41
N HIS A 3 -26.37 61.26 32.26
CA HIS A 3 -25.47 61.86 31.27
C HIS A 3 -25.74 61.20 29.91
N ASP A 4 -26.17 61.99 28.93
CA ASP A 4 -26.43 61.52 27.56
C ASP A 4 -25.21 61.65 26.63
N GLU A 5 -24.12 62.29 27.10
CA GLU A 5 -22.89 62.54 26.35
C GLU A 5 -21.64 62.28 27.21
N GLY A 6 -20.49 62.02 26.59
CA GLY A 6 -19.22 61.74 27.28
C GLY A 6 -19.09 60.32 27.85
N LEU A 7 -19.97 59.41 27.42
CA LEU A 7 -19.94 58.00 27.79
C LEU A 7 -18.83 57.25 27.00
N PRO A 8 -18.31 56.13 27.53
CA PRO A 8 -17.39 55.27 26.79
C PRO A 8 -18.00 54.86 25.45
N GLN A 9 -17.24 55.07 24.37
CA GLN A 9 -17.60 54.62 23.03
C GLN A 9 -17.00 53.24 22.79
N THR A 10 -17.78 52.33 22.24
CA THR A 10 -17.30 51.07 21.68
C THR A 10 -16.68 51.35 20.31
N GLY A 11 -15.54 50.71 20.00
CA GLY A 11 -14.94 50.84 18.68
C GLY A 11 -15.62 49.93 17.65
N ASP A 12 -15.69 50.36 16.39
CA ASP A 12 -16.32 49.61 15.29
C ASP A 12 -15.85 48.14 15.19
N SER A 13 -14.56 47.87 15.43
CA SER A 13 -14.01 46.51 15.40
C SER A 13 -14.58 45.60 16.49
N GLN A 14 -14.93 46.15 17.65
CA GLN A 14 -15.56 45.40 18.75
C GLN A 14 -17.01 45.06 18.40
N GLU A 15 -17.73 46.01 17.82
CA GLU A 15 -19.11 45.82 17.36
C GLU A 15 -19.19 44.76 16.25
N ILE A 16 -18.34 44.85 15.23
CA ILE A 16 -18.24 43.85 14.16
C ILE A 16 -17.92 42.46 14.70
N GLY A 17 -17.06 42.36 15.72
CA GLY A 17 -16.74 41.09 16.38
C GLY A 17 -17.95 40.49 17.09
N GLN A 18 -18.70 41.33 17.82
CA GLN A 18 -19.92 40.92 18.53
C GLN A 18 -21.02 40.48 17.55
N ASP A 19 -21.25 41.25 16.49
CA ASP A 19 -22.22 40.94 15.43
C ASP A 19 -21.91 39.59 14.76
N ALA A 20 -20.64 39.36 14.42
CA ALA A 20 -20.20 38.09 13.84
C ALA A 20 -20.44 36.92 14.80
N TYR A 21 -20.23 37.14 16.10
CA TYR A 21 -20.48 36.13 17.13
C TYR A 21 -21.97 35.81 17.26
N ASP A 22 -22.84 36.82 17.26
CA ASP A 22 -24.29 36.62 17.29
C ASP A 22 -24.80 35.89 16.04
N CYS A 23 -24.25 36.20 14.87
CA CYS A 23 -24.48 35.45 13.63
C CYS A 23 -24.07 33.98 13.75
N LEU A 24 -22.84 33.72 14.20
CA LEU A 24 -22.36 32.35 14.42
C LEU A 24 -23.24 31.59 15.40
N ARG A 25 -23.64 32.22 16.51
CA ARG A 25 -24.50 31.58 17.52
C ARG A 25 -25.88 31.24 16.95
N ALA A 26 -26.41 32.08 16.08
CA ALA A 26 -27.68 31.86 15.40
C ALA A 26 -27.59 30.71 14.38
N LYS A 27 -26.52 30.67 13.57
CA LYS A 27 -26.43 29.80 12.39
C LYS A 27 -25.57 28.54 12.56
N ARG A 28 -24.78 28.41 13.62
CA ARG A 28 -23.90 27.23 13.84
C ARG A 28 -24.65 25.90 13.75
N PRO A 29 -23.97 24.82 13.33
CA PRO A 29 -24.51 23.47 13.41
C PRO A 29 -24.98 23.11 14.82
N LYS A 30 -26.15 22.44 14.93
CA LYS A 30 -26.76 22.10 16.24
C LYS A 30 -25.86 21.23 17.12
N GLY A 31 -24.99 20.42 16.51
CA GLY A 31 -24.07 19.55 17.22
C GLY A 31 -22.83 20.25 17.78
N TRP A 32 -22.63 21.54 17.51
CA TRP A 32 -21.46 22.29 17.97
C TRP A 32 -21.70 22.89 19.36
N GLN A 33 -20.84 22.49 20.30
CA GLN A 33 -20.69 23.14 21.59
C GLN A 33 -19.55 24.16 21.46
N LEU A 34 -19.85 25.44 21.66
CA LEU A 34 -18.86 26.52 21.59
C LEU A 34 -18.41 26.90 23.00
N THR A 35 -17.10 26.98 23.20
CA THR A 35 -16.48 27.56 24.40
C THR A 35 -15.65 28.75 23.96
N GLU A 36 -15.99 29.94 24.45
CA GLU A 36 -15.19 31.15 24.25
C GLU A 36 -13.82 31.02 24.92
N LEU A 37 -12.78 31.42 24.20
CA LEU A 37 -11.39 31.41 24.69
C LEU A 37 -10.94 32.81 25.15
N GLY A 38 -11.89 33.73 25.38
CA GLY A 38 -11.64 35.13 25.66
C GLY A 38 -10.78 35.40 26.90
N GLY A 39 -10.03 36.52 26.86
CA GLY A 39 -9.18 36.99 27.96
C GLY A 39 -8.05 37.92 27.51
N VAL A 40 -7.09 38.19 28.41
CA VAL A 40 -5.89 39.03 28.18
C VAL A 40 -4.86 38.36 27.22
N SER A 41 -5.27 37.31 26.52
CA SER A 41 -4.43 36.37 25.78
C SER A 41 -5.08 36.01 24.44
N ASP A 42 -5.44 37.02 23.66
CA ASP A 42 -5.94 36.86 22.30
C ASP A 42 -4.76 36.65 21.33
N PHE A 43 -4.47 35.37 21.03
CA PHE A 43 -3.46 34.96 20.05
C PHE A 43 -4.11 34.46 18.74
N GLY A 44 -5.39 34.79 18.50
CA GLY A 44 -6.12 34.40 17.30
C GLY A 44 -6.95 33.11 17.40
N PHE A 45 -7.35 32.69 18.60
CA PHE A 45 -8.37 31.66 18.76
C PHE A 45 -9.54 32.24 19.55
N ASP A 46 -10.67 32.43 18.90
CA ASP A 46 -11.85 32.99 19.57
C ASP A 46 -12.63 31.90 20.31
N LEU A 47 -12.70 30.70 19.70
CA LEU A 47 -13.57 29.63 20.16
C LEU A 47 -12.87 28.27 20.10
N GLN A 48 -13.16 27.42 21.08
CA GLN A 48 -12.99 25.98 20.99
C GLN A 48 -14.36 25.36 20.68
N VAL A 49 -14.40 24.52 19.67
CA VAL A 49 -15.62 23.82 19.26
C VAL A 49 -15.49 22.34 19.55
N GLN A 50 -16.49 21.78 20.24
CA GLN A 50 -16.63 20.34 20.44
C GLN A 50 -17.85 19.85 19.65
N ILE A 51 -17.64 18.87 18.77
CA ILE A 51 -18.73 18.28 17.99
C ILE A 51 -19.37 17.12 18.75
N THR A 52 -20.67 17.18 18.92
CA THR A 52 -21.50 16.13 19.55
C THR A 52 -22.26 15.34 18.48
N VAL A 53 -22.06 14.03 18.43
CA VAL A 53 -22.78 13.10 17.55
C VAL A 53 -23.46 12.04 18.41
N LYS A 54 -24.78 11.89 18.29
CA LYS A 54 -25.56 10.92 19.11
C LYS A 54 -25.24 11.03 20.62
N GLN A 55 -25.19 12.26 21.14
CA GLN A 55 -24.84 12.58 22.54
C GLN A 55 -23.40 12.24 22.98
N GLN A 56 -22.51 11.90 22.05
CA GLN A 56 -21.09 11.68 22.33
C GLN A 56 -20.26 12.84 21.78
N VAL A 57 -19.40 13.43 22.61
CA VAL A 57 -18.40 14.39 22.17
C VAL A 57 -17.29 13.62 21.46
N VAL A 58 -17.00 13.99 20.21
CA VAL A 58 -16.10 13.19 19.35
C VAL A 58 -14.71 13.79 19.28
N HIS A 59 -14.58 14.99 18.72
CA HIS A 59 -13.29 15.67 18.53
C HIS A 59 -13.45 17.18 18.67
N PRO A 60 -12.45 17.87 19.24
CA PRO A 60 -12.39 19.32 19.27
C PRO A 60 -11.75 19.89 17.99
N PHE A 61 -12.03 21.16 17.72
CA PHE A 61 -11.26 22.00 16.80
C PHE A 61 -11.27 23.46 17.30
N ARG A 62 -10.29 24.26 16.86
CA ARG A 62 -10.22 25.70 17.13
C ARG A 62 -10.94 26.49 16.04
N LEU A 63 -11.56 27.59 16.40
CA LEU A 63 -12.27 28.46 15.46
C LEU A 63 -11.80 29.92 15.67
N GLN A 64 -11.35 30.54 14.57
CA GLN A 64 -11.16 31.97 14.45
C GLN A 64 -12.36 32.54 13.69
N LEU A 65 -13.03 33.50 14.30
CA LEU A 65 -14.16 34.22 13.77
C LEU A 65 -13.70 35.61 13.31
N LYS A 66 -14.11 36.00 12.10
CA LYS A 66 -13.93 37.36 11.59
C LYS A 66 -15.24 37.85 11.01
N GLY A 67 -15.63 39.08 11.35
CA GLY A 67 -16.74 39.78 10.70
C GLY A 67 -16.23 40.78 9.66
N THR A 68 -17.01 41.01 8.61
CA THR A 68 -16.80 42.14 7.69
C THR A 68 -18.13 42.71 7.24
N ARG A 69 -18.23 44.04 7.21
CA ARG A 69 -19.34 44.78 6.60
C ARG A 69 -19.05 45.16 5.13
N SER A 70 -17.83 44.89 4.66
CA SER A 70 -17.34 45.23 3.32
C SER A 70 -16.58 44.05 2.70
N PRO A 71 -17.29 42.98 2.29
CA PRO A 71 -16.67 41.75 1.78
C PRO A 71 -15.87 41.98 0.49
N LYS A 72 -14.61 41.54 0.47
CA LYS A 72 -13.74 41.61 -0.72
C LYS A 72 -13.87 40.31 -1.55
N ARG A 73 -14.80 40.29 -2.51
CA ARG A 73 -15.04 39.16 -3.41
C ARG A 73 -14.01 39.11 -4.55
N SER A 74 -13.64 37.90 -4.97
CA SER A 74 -12.86 37.67 -6.19
C SER A 74 -13.66 38.06 -7.44
N ALA A 75 -12.97 38.27 -8.57
CA ALA A 75 -13.61 38.70 -9.82
C ALA A 75 -14.64 37.70 -10.36
N ASP A 76 -14.42 36.40 -10.13
CA ASP A 76 -15.33 35.31 -10.48
C ASP A 76 -16.30 34.93 -9.35
N GLY A 77 -16.22 35.61 -8.19
CA GLY A 77 -17.05 35.34 -7.01
C GLY A 77 -16.75 34.04 -6.27
N SER A 78 -15.69 33.30 -6.64
CA SER A 78 -15.37 31.99 -6.05
C SER A 78 -14.86 32.06 -4.60
N PHE A 79 -14.32 33.20 -4.16
CA PHE A 79 -13.86 33.37 -2.78
C PHE A 79 -13.97 34.81 -2.25
N LEU A 80 -13.98 34.92 -0.92
CA LEU A 80 -13.79 36.14 -0.16
C LEU A 80 -12.35 36.26 0.33
N SER A 81 -11.79 37.47 0.33
CA SER A 81 -10.43 37.74 0.80
C SER A 81 -10.43 38.47 2.13
N ILE A 82 -9.66 37.96 3.10
CA ILE A 82 -9.46 38.60 4.40
C ILE A 82 -7.96 38.61 4.74
N GLY A 83 -7.47 39.74 5.25
CA GLY A 83 -6.10 39.85 5.76
C GLY A 83 -6.05 39.31 7.18
N LEU A 84 -5.06 38.45 7.47
CA LEU A 84 -4.73 38.00 8.81
C LEU A 84 -3.25 38.26 9.08
N SER A 85 -2.92 38.53 10.35
CA SER A 85 -1.54 38.69 10.78
C SER A 85 -0.73 37.43 10.49
N THR A 86 0.48 37.58 9.93
CA THR A 86 1.38 36.44 9.67
C THR A 86 1.85 35.78 10.97
N SER A 87 1.90 36.50 12.09
CA SER A 87 2.22 35.90 13.39
C SER A 87 1.13 34.94 13.86
N THR A 88 -0.14 35.30 13.68
CA THR A 88 -1.30 34.43 13.95
C THR A 88 -1.31 33.22 13.01
N LEU A 89 -1.02 33.42 11.72
CA LEU A 89 -0.95 32.32 10.76
C LEU A 89 0.16 31.31 11.08
N ARG A 90 1.35 31.78 11.49
CA ARG A 90 2.43 30.91 11.98
C ARG A 90 2.05 30.20 13.27
N TYR A 91 1.28 30.85 14.15
CA TYR A 91 0.77 30.20 15.35
C TYR A 91 -0.22 29.08 15.03
N PHE A 92 -1.09 29.28 14.04
CA PHE A 92 -1.98 28.23 13.55
C PHE A 92 -1.21 27.07 12.91
N ASP A 93 -0.13 27.35 12.19
CA ASP A 93 0.68 26.30 11.57
C ASP A 93 1.37 25.40 12.60
N ASN A 94 1.82 26.00 13.71
CA ASN A 94 2.40 25.32 14.88
C ASN A 94 1.36 24.65 15.80
N THR A 95 0.08 24.65 15.42
CA THR A 95 -0.99 24.03 16.21
C THR A 95 -1.43 22.70 15.58
N ASP A 96 -1.42 21.63 16.38
CA ASP A 96 -1.85 20.30 15.93
C ASP A 96 -3.37 20.16 15.80
N GLU A 97 -4.12 20.88 16.65
CA GLU A 97 -5.58 20.89 16.58
C GLU A 97 -6.06 21.56 15.28
N PRO A 98 -7.07 21.00 14.58
CA PRO A 98 -7.61 21.64 13.39
C PRO A 98 -8.10 23.06 13.68
N VAL A 99 -7.72 24.02 12.85
CA VAL A 99 -8.17 25.41 12.95
C VAL A 99 -9.11 25.74 11.79
N LEU A 100 -10.32 26.19 12.11
CA LEU A 100 -11.34 26.64 11.17
C LEU A 100 -11.42 28.17 11.22
N LEU A 101 -11.24 28.83 10.08
CA LEU A 101 -11.61 30.24 9.95
C LEU A 101 -13.05 30.33 9.49
N VAL A 102 -13.87 31.07 10.23
CA VAL A 102 -15.23 31.44 9.84
C VAL A 102 -15.26 32.94 9.57
N LEU A 103 -15.65 33.29 8.35
CA LEU A 103 -15.84 34.67 7.92
C LEU A 103 -17.34 34.97 7.84
N CYS A 104 -17.79 35.93 8.62
CA CYS A 104 -19.15 36.44 8.61
C CYS A 104 -19.25 37.67 7.70
N ASP A 105 -20.03 37.55 6.63
CA ASP A 105 -20.46 38.66 5.79
C ASP A 105 -21.69 39.33 6.42
N LEU A 106 -21.43 40.41 7.16
CA LEU A 106 -22.43 41.23 7.85
C LEU A 106 -23.05 42.28 6.93
N SER A 107 -22.67 42.33 5.64
CA SER A 107 -23.24 43.29 4.69
C SER A 107 -24.64 42.93 4.19
N VAL A 108 -25.11 41.71 4.49
CA VAL A 108 -26.39 41.17 4.00
C VAL A 108 -27.59 41.89 4.61
N ASP A 109 -27.58 42.07 5.93
CA ASP A 109 -28.59 42.83 6.67
C ASP A 109 -27.86 43.65 7.77
N PRO A 110 -27.64 44.95 7.54
CA PRO A 110 -26.98 45.81 8.51
C PRO A 110 -27.77 46.02 9.82
N ASP A 111 -29.08 45.78 9.80
CA ASP A 111 -29.97 46.02 10.94
C ASP A 111 -30.15 44.75 11.81
N ASP A 112 -29.99 43.55 11.24
CA ASP A 112 -29.99 42.28 11.97
C ASP A 112 -28.73 41.44 11.68
N PRO A 113 -27.69 41.52 12.54
CA PRO A 113 -26.44 40.79 12.32
C PRO A 113 -26.62 39.27 12.31
N ARG A 114 -27.72 38.74 12.87
CA ARG A 114 -28.01 37.30 12.89
C ARG A 114 -28.31 36.74 11.49
N GLU A 115 -28.68 37.60 10.55
CA GLU A 115 -28.99 37.22 9.18
C GLU A 115 -27.75 37.20 8.26
N GLY A 116 -26.58 37.64 8.74
CA GLY A 116 -25.32 37.61 7.99
C GLY A 116 -24.95 36.21 7.46
N GLU A 117 -24.19 36.13 6.38
CA GLU A 117 -23.77 34.85 5.80
C GLU A 117 -22.44 34.39 6.40
N LEU A 118 -22.33 33.10 6.73
CA LEU A 118 -21.10 32.53 7.28
C LEU A 118 -20.43 31.67 6.23
N TYR A 119 -19.17 31.95 5.96
CA TYR A 119 -18.32 31.16 5.08
C TYR A 119 -17.17 30.56 5.89
N TYR A 120 -16.64 29.41 5.48
CA TYR A 120 -15.56 28.77 6.22
C TYR A 120 -14.43 28.22 5.35
N VAL A 121 -13.24 28.16 5.95
CA VAL A 121 -12.07 27.50 5.36
C VAL A 121 -11.21 26.87 6.45
N TRP A 122 -10.62 25.72 6.16
CA TRP A 122 -9.65 25.08 7.05
C TRP A 122 -8.30 25.74 6.88
N MET A 123 -7.71 26.21 7.97
CA MET A 123 -6.49 27.01 7.89
C MET A 123 -5.31 26.24 7.31
N ARG A 124 -5.18 24.93 7.58
CA ARG A 124 -4.07 24.13 7.03
C ARG A 124 -3.97 24.23 5.50
N GLU A 125 -5.09 24.15 4.80
CA GLU A 125 -5.14 24.23 3.33
C GLU A 125 -4.72 25.62 2.82
N GLU A 126 -5.11 26.68 3.55
CA GLU A 126 -4.75 28.04 3.21
C GLU A 126 -3.29 28.37 3.56
N LEU A 127 -2.77 27.82 4.65
CA LEU A 127 -1.35 27.94 5.03
C LEU A 127 -0.45 27.27 3.98
N ASP A 128 -0.85 26.09 3.47
CA ASP A 128 -0.17 25.40 2.36
C ASP A 128 -0.23 26.24 1.07
N ARG A 129 -1.39 26.78 0.72
CA ARG A 129 -1.59 27.62 -0.48
C ARG A 129 -0.71 28.86 -0.45
N ILE A 130 -0.68 29.54 0.70
CA ILE A 130 0.10 30.76 0.91
C ILE A 130 1.59 30.44 1.07
N ARG A 131 1.93 29.20 1.47
CA ARG A 131 3.27 28.76 1.87
C ARG A 131 3.80 29.61 3.02
N ILE A 132 3.11 29.55 4.16
CA ILE A 132 3.41 30.37 5.34
C ILE A 132 4.89 30.34 5.76
N ASP A 133 5.55 29.18 5.63
CA ASP A 133 6.99 28.98 5.92
C ASP A 133 7.93 29.83 5.05
N SER A 134 7.45 30.27 3.89
CA SER A 134 8.21 31.09 2.95
C SER A 134 7.95 32.59 3.11
N ILE A 135 6.99 32.99 3.95
CA ILE A 135 6.67 34.40 4.18
C ILE A 135 7.72 35.04 5.10
N PRO A 136 8.35 36.16 4.68
CA PRO A 136 9.29 36.91 5.49
C PRO A 136 8.73 37.36 6.85
N LEU A 137 9.59 37.41 7.88
CA LEU A 137 9.18 37.77 9.24
C LEU A 137 8.72 39.24 9.38
N ASP A 138 9.16 40.11 8.48
CA ASP A 138 8.81 41.53 8.41
C ASP A 138 7.50 41.81 7.65
N GLN A 139 6.90 40.80 7.02
CA GLN A 139 5.57 40.93 6.42
C GLN A 139 4.50 40.77 7.51
N ASP A 140 3.75 41.83 7.80
CA ASP A 140 2.76 41.85 8.89
C ASP A 140 1.50 41.03 8.58
N GLU A 141 1.00 41.07 7.34
CA GLU A 141 -0.25 40.44 6.95
C GLU A 141 -0.11 39.53 5.72
N ALA A 142 -0.95 38.48 5.66
CA ALA A 142 -1.17 37.69 4.46
C ALA A 142 -2.67 37.50 4.18
N VAL A 143 -3.01 37.35 2.90
CA VAL A 143 -4.40 37.23 2.45
C VAL A 143 -4.83 35.77 2.45
N VAL A 144 -5.84 35.48 3.27
CA VAL A 144 -6.57 34.21 3.30
C VAL A 144 -7.78 34.29 2.38
N ARG A 145 -8.03 33.21 1.64
CA ARG A 145 -9.17 33.05 0.74
C ARG A 145 -10.18 32.12 1.37
N VAL A 146 -11.41 32.59 1.53
CA VAL A 146 -12.53 31.83 2.07
C VAL A 146 -13.48 31.49 0.92
N PRO A 147 -13.60 30.23 0.50
CA PRO A 147 -14.46 29.84 -0.62
C PRO A 147 -15.93 30.18 -0.36
N THR A 148 -16.61 30.80 -1.34
CA THR A 148 -18.04 31.15 -1.22
C THR A 148 -18.96 29.93 -1.29
N GLY A 149 -18.48 28.81 -1.85
CA GLY A 149 -19.20 27.54 -1.82
C GLY A 149 -19.27 26.87 -0.44
N ASN A 150 -18.39 27.26 0.49
CA ASN A 150 -18.33 26.70 1.84
C ASN A 150 -19.19 27.52 2.80
N VAL A 151 -20.51 27.40 2.68
CA VAL A 151 -21.47 28.08 3.57
C VAL A 151 -21.65 27.29 4.86
N LEU A 152 -21.51 27.97 6.00
CA LEU A 152 -21.76 27.42 7.33
C LEU A 152 -23.19 27.74 7.75
N ASP A 153 -23.99 26.69 7.95
CA ASP A 153 -25.36 26.78 8.43
C ASP A 153 -25.67 25.67 9.44
N ARG A 154 -26.93 25.58 9.87
CA ARG A 154 -27.37 24.62 10.89
C ARG A 154 -27.28 23.16 10.45
N SER A 155 -27.21 22.91 9.15
CA SER A 155 -27.14 21.61 8.51
C SER A 155 -25.72 21.17 8.15
N THR A 156 -24.75 22.08 8.17
CA THR A 156 -23.35 21.76 7.87
C THR A 156 -22.81 20.67 8.80
N ASP A 157 -22.30 19.58 8.23
CA ASP A 157 -21.66 18.48 8.93
C ASP A 157 -20.18 18.38 8.58
N LEU A 158 -19.32 18.76 9.53
CA LEU A 158 -17.86 18.66 9.40
C LEU A 158 -17.25 17.50 10.20
N VAL A 159 -18.06 16.58 10.74
CA VAL A 159 -17.59 15.50 11.64
C VAL A 159 -16.52 14.65 10.97
N ASN A 160 -16.79 14.17 9.75
CA ASN A 160 -15.87 13.27 9.03
C ASN A 160 -14.56 13.99 8.67
N GLU A 161 -14.67 15.26 8.33
CA GLU A 161 -13.54 16.10 7.99
C GLU A 161 -12.62 16.32 9.22
N VAL A 162 -13.20 16.65 10.38
CA VAL A 162 -12.47 16.77 11.65
C VAL A 162 -11.85 15.43 12.06
N ARG A 163 -12.60 14.32 11.96
CA ARG A 163 -12.07 12.96 12.22
C ARG A 163 -10.88 12.63 11.34
N LYS A 164 -10.93 12.96 10.05
CA LYS A 164 -9.84 12.73 9.10
C LYS A 164 -8.57 13.44 9.55
N ARG A 165 -8.65 14.71 9.95
CA ARG A 165 -7.48 15.49 10.42
C ARG A 165 -6.89 14.92 11.72
N HIS A 166 -7.72 14.60 12.71
CA HIS A 166 -7.25 13.93 13.93
C HIS A 166 -6.65 12.55 13.66
N ARG A 167 -7.19 11.80 12.70
CA ARG A 167 -6.60 10.52 12.28
C ARG A 167 -5.22 10.71 11.66
N LEU A 168 -5.04 11.72 10.79
CA LEU A 168 -3.74 12.02 10.18
C LEU A 168 -2.68 12.41 11.23
N SER A 169 -3.03 13.23 12.22
CA SER A 169 -2.12 13.56 13.33
C SER A 169 -1.70 12.29 14.11
N ARG A 170 -2.64 11.40 14.43
CA ARG A 170 -2.34 10.12 15.10
C ARG A 170 -1.46 9.17 14.28
N VAL A 171 -1.49 9.25 12.95
CA VAL A 171 -0.61 8.43 12.09
C VAL A 171 0.86 8.80 12.31
N GLY A 172 1.18 10.09 12.51
CA GLY A 172 2.54 10.51 12.85
C GLY A 172 3.04 9.87 14.15
N HIS A 173 2.21 9.87 15.19
CA HIS A 173 2.54 9.21 16.45
C HIS A 173 2.67 7.69 16.31
N ALA A 174 1.75 7.04 15.57
CA ALA A 174 1.83 5.60 15.32
C ALA A 174 3.10 5.21 14.54
N LEU A 175 3.55 6.06 13.62
CA LEU A 175 4.80 5.87 12.89
C LEU A 175 6.02 5.97 13.81
N GLU A 176 6.07 6.96 14.71
CA GLU A 176 7.12 7.07 15.72
C GLU A 176 7.18 5.85 16.64
N THR A 177 6.01 5.38 17.12
CA THR A 177 5.94 4.18 17.97
C THR A 177 6.38 2.93 17.21
N SER A 178 6.07 2.84 15.91
CA SER A 178 6.54 1.74 15.06
C SER A 178 8.06 1.76 14.91
N VAL A 179 8.67 2.93 14.71
CA VAL A 179 10.14 3.10 14.67
C VAL A 179 10.77 2.68 16.01
N ALA A 180 10.16 3.07 17.13
CA ALA A 180 10.62 2.68 18.47
C ALA A 180 10.58 1.16 18.68
N GLY A 181 9.56 0.48 18.12
CA GLY A 181 9.47 -0.98 18.16
C GLY A 181 10.48 -1.69 17.25
N MET A 182 10.87 -1.06 16.14
CA MET A 182 11.85 -1.60 15.19
C MET A 182 13.27 -1.52 15.73
N ASP A 183 13.63 -0.41 16.38
CA ASP A 183 14.93 -0.23 17.02
C ASP A 183 14.75 0.43 18.40
N PRO A 184 14.65 -0.38 19.46
CA PRO A 184 14.48 0.12 20.82
C PRO A 184 15.68 0.91 21.36
N SER A 185 16.84 0.87 20.68
CA SER A 185 18.05 1.57 21.12
C SER A 185 18.07 3.04 20.71
N LEU A 186 17.23 3.43 19.74
CA LEU A 186 17.10 4.82 19.29
C LEU A 186 16.45 5.70 20.36
N GLY A 187 17.10 6.81 20.68
CA GLY A 187 16.57 7.85 21.58
C GLY A 187 15.34 8.56 20.99
N SER A 188 14.53 9.19 21.84
CA SER A 188 13.28 9.84 21.42
C SER A 188 13.50 10.91 20.35
N ASP A 189 14.51 11.76 20.52
CA ASP A 189 14.80 12.84 19.58
C ASP A 189 15.28 12.29 18.23
N ASP A 190 16.12 11.25 18.25
CA ASP A 190 16.60 10.59 17.03
C ASP A 190 15.46 9.91 16.25
N ARG A 191 14.47 9.36 16.95
CA ARG A 191 13.26 8.82 16.31
C ARG A 191 12.43 9.89 15.63
N VAL A 192 12.26 11.06 16.25
CA VAL A 192 11.57 12.19 15.63
C VAL A 192 12.31 12.63 14.36
N VAL A 193 13.63 12.82 14.45
CA VAL A 193 14.48 13.16 13.29
C VAL A 193 14.35 12.12 12.17
N MET A 194 14.29 10.84 12.52
CA MET A 194 14.10 9.76 11.55
C MET A 194 12.73 9.82 10.88
N VAL A 195 11.64 10.03 11.63
CA VAL A 195 10.27 10.15 11.10
C VAL A 195 10.13 11.37 10.18
N GLU A 196 10.73 12.51 10.56
CA GLU A 196 10.80 13.69 9.71
C GLU A 196 11.57 13.42 8.41
N ALA A 197 12.71 12.72 8.51
CA ALA A 197 13.51 12.36 7.35
C ALA A 197 12.77 11.38 6.42
N ILE A 198 12.02 10.42 6.96
CA ILE A 198 11.15 9.53 6.18
C ILE A 198 10.13 10.35 5.41
N THR A 199 9.41 11.25 6.09
CA THR A 199 8.37 12.10 5.48
C THR A 199 8.95 12.95 4.34
N ARG A 200 10.10 13.59 4.58
CA ARG A 200 10.80 14.40 3.58
C ARG A 200 11.28 13.57 2.38
N ASN A 201 11.85 12.40 2.63
CA ASN A 201 12.43 11.56 1.59
C ASN A 201 11.39 10.78 0.78
N ILE A 202 10.20 10.55 1.32
CA ILE A 202 9.07 10.02 0.53
C ILE A 202 8.63 11.07 -0.49
N GLY A 203 8.51 12.35 -0.08
CA GLY A 203 8.10 13.44 -0.98
C GLY A 203 9.09 13.75 -2.10
N SER A 204 10.37 13.39 -1.94
CA SER A 204 11.39 13.52 -2.99
C SER A 204 11.48 12.31 -3.94
N ARG A 205 10.69 11.25 -3.68
CA ARG A 205 10.62 10.04 -4.50
C ARG A 205 9.34 10.00 -5.34
N ASN A 206 9.31 9.11 -6.32
CA ASN A 206 8.12 8.90 -7.16
C ASN A 206 6.97 8.27 -6.33
N ILE A 207 5.72 8.58 -6.68
CA ILE A 207 4.51 8.01 -6.06
C ILE A 207 4.52 6.48 -5.98
N VAL A 208 5.16 5.80 -6.94
CA VAL A 208 5.32 4.33 -6.95
C VAL A 208 6.08 3.83 -5.72
N PHE A 209 7.06 4.59 -5.21
CA PHE A 209 7.76 4.24 -3.97
C PHE A 209 6.84 4.30 -2.75
N ALA A 210 5.98 5.33 -2.67
CA ALA A 210 5.00 5.44 -1.59
C ALA A 210 3.95 4.33 -1.66
N GLN A 211 3.54 3.93 -2.86
CA GLN A 211 2.64 2.79 -3.09
C GLN A 211 3.30 1.48 -2.65
N ALA A 212 4.57 1.25 -2.99
CA ALA A 212 5.31 0.06 -2.56
C ALA A 212 5.45 -0.04 -1.02
N LEU A 213 5.55 1.08 -0.31
CA LEU A 213 5.53 1.09 1.16
C LEU A 213 4.14 0.85 1.76
N ALA A 214 3.06 1.12 1.01
CA ALA A 214 1.68 0.97 1.46
C ALA A 214 1.10 -0.44 1.16
N GLU A 215 1.72 -1.19 0.25
CA GLU A 215 1.34 -2.56 -0.05
C GLU A 215 1.67 -3.50 1.12
N PRO A 216 0.90 -4.60 1.30
CA PRO A 216 1.26 -5.65 2.25
C PRO A 216 2.68 -6.17 1.96
N ALA A 217 3.48 -6.41 2.99
CA ALA A 217 4.84 -6.89 2.86
C ALA A 217 4.89 -8.33 2.30
N THR A 218 4.90 -8.47 0.97
CA THR A 218 5.04 -9.75 0.25
C THR A 218 6.50 -10.02 -0.16
N GLU A 219 7.31 -8.97 -0.31
CA GLU A 219 8.74 -9.02 -0.55
C GLU A 219 9.53 -8.36 0.58
N VAL A 220 10.82 -8.70 0.66
CA VAL A 220 11.70 -8.28 1.76
C VAL A 220 11.89 -6.75 1.70
N TRP A 221 12.51 -6.16 0.67
CA TRP A 221 12.90 -4.74 0.74
C TRP A 221 12.88 -4.00 -0.61
N VAL A 222 12.58 -2.69 -0.59
CA VAL A 222 12.54 -1.83 -1.80
C VAL A 222 13.94 -1.36 -2.24
N ASN A 223 14.94 -1.35 -1.35
CA ASN A 223 16.39 -1.23 -1.64
C ASN A 223 17.18 -1.34 -0.32
N PRO A 224 17.75 -2.51 0.03
CA PRO A 224 18.35 -2.72 1.35
C PRO A 224 19.72 -2.03 1.51
N PRO A 225 20.06 -1.53 2.73
CA PRO A 225 21.39 -0.97 3.01
C PRO A 225 22.51 -1.98 2.77
N ARG A 226 23.62 -1.57 2.14
CA ARG A 226 24.77 -2.46 1.88
C ARG A 226 25.27 -3.13 3.16
N GLY A 227 25.50 -4.44 3.10
CA GLY A 227 25.99 -5.23 4.23
C GLY A 227 24.92 -5.66 5.25
N SER A 228 23.68 -5.19 5.12
CA SER A 228 22.55 -5.74 5.89
C SER A 228 22.21 -7.17 5.44
N LEU A 229 21.51 -7.93 6.31
CA LEU A 229 21.02 -9.26 5.96
C LEU A 229 20.15 -9.24 4.69
N ALA A 230 19.19 -8.31 4.63
CA ALA A 230 18.34 -8.11 3.46
C ALA A 230 19.15 -7.84 2.17
N TRP A 231 20.25 -7.08 2.26
CA TRP A 231 21.13 -6.85 1.11
C TRP A 231 21.87 -8.11 0.67
N LEU A 232 22.38 -8.91 1.62
CA LEU A 232 23.03 -10.18 1.33
C LEU A 232 22.09 -11.17 0.63
N LEU A 233 20.84 -11.26 1.11
CA LEU A 233 19.80 -12.11 0.50
C LEU A 233 19.42 -11.63 -0.91
N THR A 234 19.29 -10.31 -1.10
CA THR A 234 18.97 -9.72 -2.41
C THR A 234 20.08 -9.94 -3.42
N GLU A 235 21.34 -9.69 -3.03
CA GLU A 235 22.51 -9.94 -3.88
C GLU A 235 22.71 -11.43 -4.17
N GLY A 236 22.45 -12.30 -3.18
CA GLY A 236 22.53 -13.75 -3.36
C GLY A 236 21.50 -14.24 -4.37
N LYS A 237 20.26 -13.78 -4.27
CA LYS A 237 19.20 -14.05 -5.25
C LYS A 237 19.59 -13.63 -6.67
N ALA A 238 20.17 -12.44 -6.82
CA ALA A 238 20.67 -11.95 -8.12
C ALA A 238 21.88 -12.77 -8.63
N ALA A 239 22.76 -13.21 -7.73
CA ALA A 239 23.90 -14.07 -8.07
C ALA A 239 23.43 -15.43 -8.63
N ILE A 240 22.46 -16.09 -7.98
CA ILE A 240 21.87 -17.33 -8.51
C ILE A 240 21.22 -17.10 -9.88
N ALA A 241 20.43 -16.02 -10.03
CA ALA A 241 19.76 -15.72 -11.30
C ALA A 241 20.73 -15.49 -12.46
N SER A 242 21.96 -15.04 -12.16
CA SER A 242 23.04 -14.85 -13.14
C SER A 242 24.03 -16.02 -13.23
N GLY A 243 23.72 -17.15 -12.59
CA GLY A 243 24.55 -18.37 -12.63
C GLY A 243 25.84 -18.31 -11.79
N LYS A 244 26.00 -17.29 -10.93
CA LYS A 244 27.19 -17.11 -10.07
C LYS A 244 26.95 -17.81 -8.72
N VAL A 245 26.97 -19.15 -8.73
CA VAL A 245 26.59 -19.97 -7.59
C VAL A 245 27.52 -19.74 -6.40
N GLU A 246 28.84 -19.70 -6.64
CA GLU A 246 29.86 -19.52 -5.58
C GLU A 246 29.72 -18.16 -4.89
N LYS A 247 29.36 -17.11 -5.65
CA LYS A 247 29.06 -15.79 -5.08
C LYS A 247 27.83 -15.87 -4.17
N SER A 248 26.79 -16.61 -4.57
CA SER A 248 25.60 -16.78 -3.74
C SER A 248 25.89 -17.55 -2.46
N GLU A 249 26.73 -18.58 -2.52
CA GLU A 249 27.13 -19.36 -1.34
C GLU A 249 27.88 -18.50 -0.34
N GLU A 250 28.83 -17.68 -0.81
CA GLU A 250 29.58 -16.77 0.07
C GLU A 250 28.66 -15.73 0.71
N LEU A 251 27.69 -15.19 -0.03
CA LEU A 251 26.70 -14.27 0.50
C LEU A 251 25.76 -14.93 1.52
N LEU A 252 25.35 -16.18 1.28
CA LEU A 252 24.57 -16.98 2.24
C LEU A 252 25.37 -17.29 3.50
N ARG A 253 26.67 -17.60 3.37
CA ARG A 253 27.56 -17.79 4.52
C ARG A 253 27.60 -16.54 5.39
N GLN A 254 27.77 -15.37 4.79
CA GLN A 254 27.72 -14.08 5.50
C GLN A 254 26.33 -13.75 6.08
N ALA A 255 25.25 -14.18 5.41
CA ALA A 255 23.89 -14.03 5.90
C ALA A 255 23.63 -14.91 7.14
N SER A 256 24.19 -16.12 7.17
CA SER A 256 24.03 -17.08 8.27
C SER A 256 24.51 -16.51 9.61
N GLU A 257 25.60 -15.73 9.60
CA GLU A 257 26.17 -15.05 10.76
C GLU A 257 25.23 -13.98 11.37
N ARG A 258 24.15 -13.61 10.68
CA ARG A 258 23.21 -12.54 11.07
C ARG A 258 21.77 -13.04 11.30
N LEU A 259 21.54 -14.36 11.27
CA LEU A 259 20.18 -14.92 11.37
C LEU A 259 19.55 -14.76 12.76
N ASP A 260 20.35 -14.62 13.82
CA ASP A 260 19.84 -14.52 15.19
C ASP A 260 18.90 -13.33 15.39
N GLN A 261 19.15 -12.21 14.71
CA GLN A 261 18.33 -11.00 14.76
C GLN A 261 17.35 -10.88 13.58
N ALA A 262 17.34 -11.84 12.67
CA ALA A 262 16.54 -11.81 11.46
C ALA A 262 15.05 -11.97 11.75
N THR A 263 14.22 -11.25 10.99
CA THR A 263 12.77 -11.43 10.97
C THR A 263 12.40 -12.82 10.42
N ARG A 264 11.18 -13.29 10.69
CA ARG A 264 10.69 -14.58 10.14
C ARG A 264 10.76 -14.61 8.62
N LEU A 265 10.41 -13.51 7.96
CA LEU A 265 10.47 -13.37 6.50
C LEU A 265 11.90 -13.51 5.96
N GLU A 266 12.86 -12.85 6.59
CA GLU A 266 14.28 -12.93 6.20
C GLU A 266 14.85 -14.33 6.42
N ARG A 267 14.50 -14.98 7.54
CA ARG A 267 14.90 -16.38 7.81
C ARG A 267 14.31 -17.33 6.78
N ALA A 268 13.05 -17.16 6.40
CA ALA A 268 12.42 -17.98 5.37
C ALA A 268 13.06 -17.75 3.99
N GLU A 269 13.35 -16.50 3.62
CA GLU A 269 14.01 -16.20 2.34
C GLU A 269 15.46 -16.73 2.30
N TYR A 270 16.19 -16.71 3.43
CA TYR A 270 17.50 -17.37 3.57
C TYR A 270 17.40 -18.88 3.25
N TRP A 271 16.45 -19.58 3.86
CA TRP A 271 16.27 -21.02 3.64
C TRP A 271 15.81 -21.32 2.22
N HIS A 272 14.93 -20.49 1.67
CA HIS A 272 14.49 -20.62 0.29
C HIS A 272 15.66 -20.43 -0.70
N LEU A 273 16.52 -19.43 -0.46
CA LEU A 273 17.69 -19.20 -1.29
C LEU A 273 18.72 -20.33 -1.16
N THR A 274 18.92 -20.86 0.06
CA THR A 274 19.74 -22.05 0.33
C THR A 274 19.24 -23.26 -0.46
N GLY A 275 17.92 -23.51 -0.46
CA GLY A 275 17.32 -24.58 -1.25
C GLY A 275 17.58 -24.42 -2.75
N ARG A 276 17.52 -23.19 -3.27
CA ARG A 276 17.84 -22.90 -4.69
C ARG A 276 19.30 -23.17 -5.02
N VAL A 277 20.25 -22.88 -4.12
CA VAL A 277 21.67 -23.23 -4.32
C VAL A 277 21.83 -24.75 -4.44
N HIS A 278 21.27 -25.50 -3.50
CA HIS A 278 21.33 -26.97 -3.53
C HIS A 278 20.70 -27.58 -4.79
N LEU A 279 19.58 -27.03 -5.28
CA LEU A 279 18.98 -27.46 -6.55
C LEU A 279 19.92 -27.30 -7.75
N VAL A 280 20.69 -26.22 -7.80
CA VAL A 280 21.67 -25.97 -8.87
C VAL A 280 22.85 -26.94 -8.76
N GLN A 281 23.24 -27.28 -7.53
CA GLN A 281 24.27 -28.28 -7.23
C GLN A 281 23.81 -29.73 -7.41
N ARG A 282 22.52 -29.93 -7.69
CA ARG A 282 21.87 -31.25 -7.82
C ARG A 282 21.83 -32.07 -6.53
N ASP A 283 21.87 -31.38 -5.39
CA ASP A 283 21.60 -31.99 -4.08
C ASP A 283 20.11 -31.84 -3.76
N ASP A 284 19.30 -32.75 -4.30
CA ASP A 284 17.84 -32.68 -4.21
C ASP A 284 17.33 -32.96 -2.78
N GLU A 285 18.08 -33.69 -1.95
CA GLU A 285 17.76 -33.93 -0.52
C GLU A 285 17.97 -32.66 0.31
N ALA A 286 19.16 -32.03 0.19
CA ALA A 286 19.44 -30.78 0.90
C ALA A 286 18.52 -29.64 0.45
N ALA A 287 18.20 -29.59 -0.85
CA ALA A 287 17.24 -28.63 -1.39
C ALA A 287 15.86 -28.75 -0.74
N SER A 288 15.30 -29.97 -0.68
CA SER A 288 13.98 -30.20 -0.08
C SER A 288 13.96 -29.83 1.39
N SER A 289 14.98 -30.23 2.16
CA SER A 289 15.10 -29.87 3.58
C SER A 289 15.13 -28.36 3.82
N ALA A 290 15.89 -27.62 2.99
CA ALA A 290 15.97 -26.17 3.06
C ALA A 290 14.63 -25.50 2.68
N PHE A 291 13.96 -25.93 1.62
CA PHE A 291 12.64 -25.37 1.26
C PHE A 291 11.59 -25.67 2.32
N ARG A 292 11.62 -26.85 2.93
CA ARG A 292 10.75 -27.18 4.05
C ARG A 292 10.98 -26.24 5.23
N SER A 293 12.24 -25.99 5.57
CA SER A 293 12.61 -25.04 6.62
C SER A 293 12.10 -23.62 6.33
N ALA A 294 12.12 -23.19 5.07
CA ALA A 294 11.55 -21.91 4.65
C ALA A 294 10.02 -21.86 4.88
N ALA A 295 9.32 -22.90 4.42
CA ALA A 295 7.86 -22.98 4.49
C ALA A 295 7.33 -23.13 5.92
N GLU A 296 8.05 -23.82 6.80
CA GLU A 296 7.73 -23.93 8.23
C GLU A 296 8.04 -22.63 8.99
N THR A 297 9.08 -21.90 8.58
CA THR A 297 9.44 -20.61 9.19
C THR A 297 8.40 -19.52 8.87
N GLU A 298 7.96 -19.44 7.63
CA GLU A 298 6.97 -18.48 7.15
C GLU A 298 6.04 -19.16 6.13
N PRO A 299 4.76 -19.39 6.45
CA PRO A 299 3.87 -20.25 5.67
C PRO A 299 3.25 -19.51 4.47
N GLN A 300 4.10 -19.05 3.53
CA GLN A 300 3.65 -18.44 2.27
C GLN A 300 3.61 -19.47 1.13
N ALA A 301 2.65 -19.30 0.22
CA ALA A 301 2.46 -20.14 -0.96
C ALA A 301 3.75 -20.39 -1.75
N LYS A 302 4.58 -19.36 -1.96
CA LYS A 302 5.84 -19.47 -2.71
C LYS A 302 6.82 -20.49 -2.12
N TYR A 303 6.92 -20.58 -0.79
CA TYR A 303 7.85 -21.49 -0.12
C TYR A 303 7.33 -22.92 -0.14
N TRP A 304 6.03 -23.09 0.10
CA TRP A 304 5.37 -24.39 -0.03
C TRP A 304 5.40 -24.94 -1.46
N ALA A 305 5.23 -24.08 -2.46
CA ALA A 305 5.36 -24.45 -3.87
C ALA A 305 6.78 -24.94 -4.19
N ALA A 306 7.81 -24.22 -3.75
CA ALA A 306 9.20 -24.63 -3.96
C ALA A 306 9.53 -25.97 -3.28
N TRP A 307 9.04 -26.19 -2.05
CA TRP A 307 9.19 -27.46 -1.37
C TRP A 307 8.48 -28.61 -2.12
N ALA A 308 7.22 -28.44 -2.51
CA ALA A 308 6.49 -29.46 -3.25
C ALA A 308 7.13 -29.81 -4.60
N GLU A 309 7.60 -28.80 -5.35
CA GLU A 309 8.33 -29.04 -6.60
C GLU A 309 9.65 -29.78 -6.35
N SER A 310 10.35 -29.48 -5.25
CA SER A 310 11.57 -30.20 -4.88
C SER A 310 11.30 -31.67 -4.51
N GLU A 311 10.17 -31.96 -3.85
CA GLU A 311 9.76 -33.34 -3.56
C GLU A 311 9.40 -34.12 -4.83
N MET A 312 8.76 -33.46 -5.81
CA MET A 312 8.53 -34.07 -7.13
C MET A 312 9.85 -34.49 -7.76
N ARG A 313 10.82 -33.58 -7.83
CA ARG A 313 12.13 -33.81 -8.44
C ARG A 313 12.92 -34.91 -7.72
N ARG A 314 13.01 -34.83 -6.39
CA ARG A 314 13.75 -35.78 -5.55
C ARG A 314 13.24 -37.21 -5.67
N ARG A 315 11.92 -37.39 -5.76
CA ARG A 315 11.28 -38.72 -5.83
C ARG A 315 11.14 -39.27 -7.25
N PHE A 316 11.33 -38.43 -8.26
CA PHE A 316 11.12 -38.81 -9.66
C PHE A 316 12.05 -39.96 -10.07
N ARG A 317 11.47 -41.04 -10.60
CA ARG A 317 12.18 -42.09 -11.34
C ARG A 317 11.38 -42.41 -12.62
N THR A 318 12.06 -42.99 -13.60
CA THR A 318 11.51 -43.19 -14.95
C THR A 318 10.48 -44.32 -15.06
N ALA A 319 10.35 -45.16 -14.03
CA ALA A 319 9.71 -46.48 -14.17
C ALA A 319 8.33 -46.62 -13.51
N ASP A 320 7.94 -45.78 -12.55
CA ASP A 320 6.76 -46.02 -11.71
C ASP A 320 5.81 -44.81 -11.58
N GLY A 321 4.54 -45.07 -11.26
CA GLY A 321 3.63 -44.04 -10.77
C GLY A 321 3.93 -43.72 -9.31
N TYR A 322 4.04 -42.43 -8.97
CA TYR A 322 4.40 -41.98 -7.62
C TYR A 322 3.18 -41.63 -6.79
N ASP A 323 3.20 -41.98 -5.51
CA ASP A 323 2.25 -41.43 -4.56
C ASP A 323 2.84 -40.17 -3.92
N TYR A 324 2.18 -39.03 -4.16
CA TYR A 324 2.47 -37.75 -3.52
C TYR A 324 1.37 -37.31 -2.54
N SER A 325 0.51 -38.25 -2.10
CA SER A 325 -0.58 -37.95 -1.17
C SER A 325 -0.08 -37.38 0.16
N ASP A 326 1.11 -37.78 0.62
CA ASP A 326 1.77 -37.24 1.81
C ASP A 326 2.18 -35.77 1.61
N VAL A 327 2.75 -35.43 0.45
CA VAL A 327 3.11 -34.05 0.09
C VAL A 327 1.86 -33.20 -0.02
N LEU A 328 0.83 -33.68 -0.74
CA LEU A 328 -0.45 -33.00 -0.89
C LEU A 328 -1.14 -32.74 0.46
N ALA A 329 -1.08 -33.70 1.39
CA ALA A 329 -1.65 -33.56 2.73
C ALA A 329 -0.91 -32.55 3.61
N ALA A 330 0.38 -32.32 3.35
CA ALA A 330 1.19 -31.34 4.07
C ALA A 330 1.02 -29.90 3.55
N LEU A 331 0.52 -29.72 2.33
CA LEU A 331 0.34 -28.38 1.75
C LEU A 331 -0.84 -27.63 2.40
N PRO A 332 -0.69 -26.32 2.66
CA PRO A 332 -1.77 -25.54 3.25
C PRO A 332 -3.00 -25.43 2.32
N PRO A 333 -4.20 -25.22 2.90
CA PRO A 333 -5.40 -24.87 2.16
C PRO A 333 -5.31 -23.40 1.71
N ASP A 334 -4.47 -23.16 0.70
CA ASP A 334 -4.23 -21.84 0.11
C ASP A 334 -4.72 -21.83 -1.34
N HIS A 335 -5.32 -20.71 -1.77
CA HIS A 335 -5.88 -20.50 -3.11
C HIS A 335 -4.93 -19.75 -4.05
N ASP A 336 -3.69 -19.51 -3.64
CA ASP A 336 -2.66 -18.90 -4.48
C ASP A 336 -2.46 -19.71 -5.79
N PRO A 337 -2.57 -19.06 -6.97
CA PRO A 337 -2.48 -19.74 -8.27
C PRO A 337 -1.18 -20.52 -8.49
N ALA A 338 -0.05 -20.07 -7.94
CA ALA A 338 1.22 -20.76 -8.11
C ALA A 338 1.22 -22.08 -7.33
N LEU A 339 0.73 -22.09 -6.09
CA LEU A 339 0.63 -23.31 -5.30
C LEU A 339 -0.42 -24.27 -5.87
N GLN A 340 -1.57 -23.75 -6.35
CA GLN A 340 -2.60 -24.56 -7.01
C GLN A 340 -2.07 -25.22 -8.29
N GLY A 341 -1.27 -24.51 -9.08
CA GLY A 341 -0.57 -25.07 -10.24
C GLY A 341 0.41 -26.18 -9.88
N VAL A 342 1.06 -26.13 -8.72
CA VAL A 342 1.94 -27.23 -8.22
C VAL A 342 1.11 -28.41 -7.72
N LYS A 343 0.00 -28.18 -6.99
CA LYS A 343 -0.93 -29.23 -6.59
C LYS A 343 -1.45 -30.03 -7.77
N ALA A 344 -1.85 -29.35 -8.86
CA ALA A 344 -2.29 -30.01 -10.09
C ALA A 344 -1.17 -30.87 -10.71
N ARG A 345 0.08 -30.39 -10.69
CA ARG A 345 1.24 -31.15 -11.18
C ARG A 345 1.55 -32.38 -10.32
N LEU A 346 1.40 -32.30 -8.99
CA LEU A 346 1.51 -33.45 -8.08
C LEU A 346 0.43 -34.51 -8.33
N LEU A 347 -0.83 -34.08 -8.53
CA LEU A 347 -1.94 -34.97 -8.89
C LEU A 347 -1.67 -35.67 -10.23
N ALA A 348 -1.22 -34.91 -11.23
CA ALA A 348 -0.83 -35.45 -12.53
C ALA A 348 0.33 -36.47 -12.42
N ALA A 349 1.34 -36.18 -11.61
CA ALA A 349 2.46 -37.10 -11.34
C ALA A 349 1.99 -38.38 -10.61
N SER A 350 0.91 -38.28 -9.84
CA SER A 350 0.21 -39.43 -9.23
C SER A 350 -0.76 -40.14 -10.17
N ARG A 351 -0.68 -39.89 -11.48
CA ARG A 351 -1.57 -40.42 -12.54
C ARG A 351 -3.05 -40.03 -12.42
N LYS A 352 -3.37 -39.00 -11.63
CA LYS A 352 -4.74 -38.50 -11.45
C LYS A 352 -5.04 -37.35 -12.42
N HIS A 353 -5.13 -37.68 -13.71
CA HIS A 353 -5.32 -36.68 -14.77
C HIS A 353 -6.57 -35.83 -14.59
N GLU A 354 -7.73 -36.47 -14.37
CA GLU A 354 -9.02 -35.80 -14.27
C GLU A 354 -9.08 -34.85 -13.08
N GLU A 355 -8.58 -35.28 -11.90
CA GLU A 355 -8.49 -34.44 -10.71
C GLU A 355 -7.57 -33.22 -10.95
N ALA A 356 -6.44 -33.42 -11.65
CA ALA A 356 -5.53 -32.33 -11.98
C ALA A 356 -6.17 -31.28 -12.91
N ILE A 357 -6.90 -31.72 -13.95
CA ILE A 357 -7.59 -30.80 -14.86
C ILE A 357 -8.74 -30.08 -14.16
N ALA A 358 -9.55 -30.80 -13.38
CA ALA A 358 -10.64 -30.21 -12.60
C ALA A 358 -10.12 -29.13 -11.64
N LEU A 359 -8.95 -29.34 -11.02
CA LEU A 359 -8.30 -28.33 -10.18
C LEU A 359 -7.88 -27.08 -10.99
N LEU A 360 -7.29 -27.28 -12.17
CA LEU A 360 -6.88 -26.18 -13.05
C LEU A 360 -8.05 -25.41 -13.65
N ASP A 361 -9.25 -26.00 -13.71
CA ASP A 361 -10.47 -25.30 -14.11
C ASP A 361 -11.02 -24.38 -12.99
N THR A 362 -10.50 -24.47 -11.76
CA THR A 362 -10.96 -23.63 -10.65
C THR A 362 -10.34 -22.24 -10.60
N PHE A 363 -9.29 -21.98 -11.39
CA PHE A 363 -8.60 -20.69 -11.42
C PHE A 363 -8.06 -20.36 -12.81
N GLU A 364 -8.00 -19.07 -13.12
CA GLU A 364 -7.56 -18.53 -14.41
C GLU A 364 -6.14 -17.95 -14.33
N GLY A 365 -5.59 -17.58 -15.50
CA GLY A 365 -4.30 -16.89 -15.59
C GLY A 365 -3.13 -17.76 -16.09
N PRO A 366 -1.94 -17.16 -16.23
CA PRO A 366 -0.78 -17.82 -16.83
C PRO A 366 -0.29 -19.01 -15.98
N GLU A 367 -0.47 -19.00 -14.66
CA GLU A 367 -0.12 -20.13 -13.78
C GLU A 367 -0.99 -21.36 -14.07
N SER A 368 -2.29 -21.19 -14.27
CA SER A 368 -3.22 -22.28 -14.63
C SER A 368 -2.85 -22.87 -15.98
N LEU A 369 -2.64 -22.01 -16.99
CA LEU A 369 -2.27 -22.42 -18.35
C LEU A 369 -0.89 -23.10 -18.39
N ALA A 370 0.09 -22.61 -17.63
CA ALA A 370 1.41 -23.22 -17.53
C ALA A 370 1.34 -24.63 -16.92
N ALA A 371 0.62 -24.78 -15.80
CA ALA A 371 0.41 -26.08 -15.19
C ALA A 371 -0.37 -27.01 -16.12
N ARG A 372 -1.41 -26.52 -16.82
CA ARG A 372 -2.18 -27.27 -17.82
C ARG A 372 -1.30 -27.80 -18.94
N ALA A 373 -0.44 -26.95 -19.51
CA ALA A 373 0.49 -27.37 -20.55
C ALA A 373 1.43 -28.50 -20.09
N VAL A 374 1.93 -28.41 -18.85
CA VAL A 374 2.76 -29.47 -18.24
C VAL A 374 1.96 -30.76 -18.05
N VAL A 375 0.77 -30.68 -17.43
CA VAL A 375 -0.09 -31.85 -17.19
C VAL A 375 -0.44 -32.54 -18.51
N GLN A 376 -0.89 -31.81 -19.52
CA GLN A 376 -1.23 -32.40 -20.82
C GLN A 376 -0.01 -33.03 -21.50
N THR A 377 1.18 -32.45 -21.34
CA THR A 377 2.44 -33.04 -21.81
C THR A 377 2.74 -34.36 -21.11
N MET A 378 2.52 -34.48 -19.79
CA MET A 378 2.74 -35.71 -19.03
C MET A 378 1.85 -36.88 -19.50
N PHE A 379 0.64 -36.57 -19.97
CA PHE A 379 -0.33 -37.57 -20.44
C PHE A 379 -0.31 -37.75 -21.98
N SER A 380 0.74 -37.28 -22.67
CA SER A 380 0.88 -37.42 -24.12
C SER A 380 -0.31 -36.87 -24.91
N LYS A 381 -0.82 -35.70 -24.50
CA LYS A 381 -1.91 -34.94 -25.13
C LYS A 381 -1.36 -33.65 -25.77
N PRO A 382 -0.66 -33.74 -26.91
CA PRO A 382 0.11 -32.63 -27.45
C PRO A 382 -0.77 -31.53 -28.06
N GLU A 383 -1.98 -31.83 -28.53
CA GLU A 383 -2.93 -30.84 -29.05
C GLU A 383 -3.41 -29.91 -27.93
N GLU A 384 -3.83 -30.47 -26.79
CA GLU A 384 -4.29 -29.71 -25.62
C GLU A 384 -3.13 -28.96 -24.95
N ALA A 385 -1.93 -29.56 -24.91
CA ALA A 385 -0.73 -28.88 -24.44
C ALA A 385 -0.36 -27.68 -25.33
N LEU A 386 -0.48 -27.83 -26.66
CA LEU A 386 -0.24 -26.76 -27.63
C LEU A 386 -1.23 -25.61 -27.44
N GLN A 387 -2.51 -25.93 -27.28
CA GLN A 387 -3.56 -24.93 -27.09
C GLN A 387 -3.31 -24.09 -25.82
N ALA A 388 -3.04 -24.74 -24.69
CA ALA A 388 -2.71 -24.06 -23.44
C ALA A 388 -1.48 -23.14 -23.59
N CYS A 389 -0.47 -23.55 -24.36
CA CYS A 389 0.70 -22.71 -24.63
C CYS A 389 0.39 -21.50 -25.52
N ILE A 390 -0.53 -21.63 -26.49
CA ILE A 390 -0.94 -20.52 -27.36
C ILE A 390 -1.70 -19.48 -26.54
N GLU A 391 -2.66 -19.92 -25.74
CA GLU A 391 -3.44 -19.07 -24.83
C GLU A 391 -2.54 -18.37 -23.80
N GLY A 392 -1.60 -19.11 -23.19
CA GLY A 392 -0.67 -18.56 -22.21
C GLY A 392 0.34 -17.56 -22.80
N LEU A 393 0.69 -17.68 -24.07
CA LEU A 393 1.53 -16.70 -24.77
C LEU A 393 0.77 -15.43 -25.15
N ALA A 394 -0.54 -15.53 -25.34
CA ALA A 394 -1.42 -14.40 -25.66
C ALA A 394 -1.74 -13.51 -24.46
N THR A 395 -1.57 -13.99 -23.23
CA THR A 395 -1.81 -13.20 -22.00
C THR A 395 -0.80 -12.06 -21.86
N GLU A 396 -1.23 -10.83 -21.55
CA GLU A 396 -0.35 -9.67 -21.45
C GLU A 396 0.58 -9.72 -20.23
N GLU A 397 0.04 -10.09 -19.06
CA GLU A 397 0.80 -10.22 -17.83
C GLU A 397 1.36 -11.64 -17.70
N LYS A 398 2.66 -11.82 -17.98
CA LYS A 398 3.36 -13.08 -17.73
C LYS A 398 4.81 -12.87 -17.33
N ARG A 399 5.28 -13.68 -16.39
CA ARG A 399 6.70 -13.76 -16.02
C ARG A 399 7.51 -14.30 -17.20
N GLU A 400 8.74 -13.82 -17.39
CA GLU A 400 9.60 -14.32 -18.46
C GLU A 400 9.90 -15.82 -18.34
N SER A 401 9.98 -16.36 -17.12
CA SER A 401 10.10 -17.80 -16.89
C SER A 401 8.91 -18.58 -17.45
N SER A 402 7.68 -18.10 -17.26
CA SER A 402 6.46 -18.72 -17.80
C SER A 402 6.43 -18.65 -19.32
N LYS A 403 6.85 -17.52 -19.91
CA LYS A 403 6.98 -17.36 -21.36
C LYS A 403 7.98 -18.36 -21.96
N LEU A 404 9.15 -18.53 -21.34
CA LEU A 404 10.13 -19.53 -21.76
C LEU A 404 9.56 -20.95 -21.67
N LEU A 405 8.88 -21.27 -20.57
CA LEU A 405 8.21 -22.58 -20.40
C LEU A 405 7.20 -22.84 -21.52
N PHE A 406 6.32 -21.88 -21.82
CA PHE A 406 5.35 -22.02 -22.92
C PHE A 406 6.04 -22.24 -24.27
N LEU A 407 7.14 -21.53 -24.56
CA LEU A 407 7.87 -21.71 -25.80
C LEU A 407 8.47 -23.11 -25.92
N ILE A 408 9.05 -23.64 -24.84
CA ILE A 408 9.63 -25.00 -24.79
C ILE A 408 8.53 -26.05 -24.98
N LEU A 409 7.45 -25.95 -24.21
CA LEU A 409 6.35 -26.92 -24.28
C LEU A 409 5.62 -26.86 -25.63
N ARG A 410 5.44 -25.66 -26.20
CA ARG A 410 4.89 -25.48 -27.54
C ARG A 410 5.73 -26.15 -28.62
N ALA A 411 7.06 -26.00 -28.55
CA ALA A 411 7.96 -26.66 -29.48
C ALA A 411 7.87 -28.19 -29.36
N ARG A 412 7.88 -28.71 -28.13
CA ARG A 412 7.70 -30.14 -27.84
C ARG A 412 6.37 -30.69 -28.34
N ALA A 413 5.27 -29.96 -28.12
CA ALA A 413 3.95 -30.34 -28.58
C ALA A 413 3.89 -30.43 -30.11
N ARG A 414 4.38 -29.40 -30.82
CA ARG A 414 4.47 -29.40 -32.30
C ARG A 414 5.31 -30.54 -32.84
N PHE A 415 6.45 -30.82 -32.21
CA PHE A 415 7.30 -31.95 -32.59
C PHE A 415 6.56 -33.28 -32.47
N ASN A 416 5.86 -33.52 -31.36
CA ASN A 416 5.08 -34.75 -31.17
C ASN A 416 3.92 -34.87 -32.17
N ILE A 417 3.21 -33.77 -32.48
CA ILE A 417 2.14 -33.76 -33.49
C ILE A 417 2.71 -34.13 -34.86
N ALA A 418 3.84 -33.51 -35.25
CA ALA A 418 4.50 -33.80 -36.52
C ALA A 418 4.97 -35.26 -36.60
N LEU A 419 5.56 -35.79 -35.53
CA LEU A 419 6.04 -37.18 -35.46
C LEU A 419 4.88 -38.18 -35.62
N ARG A 420 3.74 -37.93 -34.95
CA ARG A 420 2.52 -38.74 -35.10
C ARG A 420 1.98 -38.69 -36.53
N GLY A 421 2.03 -37.52 -37.17
CA GLY A 421 1.66 -37.35 -38.57
C GLY A 421 2.53 -38.18 -39.52
N ALA A 422 3.86 -38.12 -39.34
CA ALA A 422 4.81 -38.88 -40.15
C ALA A 422 4.65 -40.40 -40.01
N GLN A 423 4.41 -40.90 -38.79
CA GLN A 423 4.17 -42.33 -38.53
C GLN A 423 2.87 -42.84 -39.17
N MET A 424 1.84 -42.00 -39.28
CA MET A 424 0.60 -42.34 -39.99
C MET A 424 0.78 -42.35 -41.52
N GLU A 425 1.69 -41.55 -42.07
CA GLU A 425 2.05 -41.60 -43.49
C GLU A 425 2.89 -42.86 -43.83
N GLU A 426 3.88 -43.22 -43.00
CA GLU A 426 4.70 -44.43 -43.19
C GLU A 426 3.89 -45.73 -43.04
N SER A 427 2.95 -45.80 -42.09
CA SER A 427 2.05 -46.97 -41.95
C SER A 427 1.01 -47.10 -43.07
N SER A 428 0.83 -46.06 -43.90
CA SER A 428 0.04 -46.11 -45.14
C SER A 428 0.85 -46.58 -46.36
N SER A 429 2.19 -46.53 -46.29
CA SER A 429 3.13 -47.07 -47.27
C SER A 429 3.83 -48.29 -46.68
N GLY A 430 3.14 -49.43 -46.68
CA GLY A 430 3.52 -50.61 -45.90
C GLY A 430 5.00 -50.99 -45.94
N GLU A 431 5.67 -50.80 -44.80
CA GLU A 431 6.72 -51.66 -44.26
C GLU A 431 6.80 -51.38 -42.76
N ALA A 432 6.49 -52.39 -41.95
CA ALA A 432 6.51 -52.30 -40.50
C ALA A 432 7.93 -52.56 -39.99
N GLU A 433 8.61 -51.52 -39.52
CA GLU A 433 9.70 -51.68 -38.55
C GLU A 433 9.23 -51.18 -37.19
N ASP A 434 8.77 -52.16 -36.41
CA ASP A 434 8.57 -52.06 -34.97
C ASP A 434 9.91 -51.86 -34.27
N GLN A 435 9.91 -51.03 -33.22
CA GLN A 435 10.99 -50.74 -32.26
C GLN A 435 12.03 -49.69 -32.67
N LEU A 436 11.93 -48.52 -32.00
CA LEU A 436 13.00 -47.97 -31.16
C LEU A 436 12.59 -46.59 -30.62
N LEU A 437 11.88 -46.53 -29.48
CA LEU A 437 12.12 -45.48 -28.49
C LEU A 437 11.80 -46.00 -27.08
N PRO A 438 12.66 -45.73 -26.07
CA PRO A 438 12.43 -46.12 -24.69
C PRO A 438 11.30 -45.26 -24.07
N PRO A 439 10.67 -45.74 -22.98
CA PRO A 439 9.64 -44.97 -22.31
C PRO A 439 10.22 -43.66 -21.79
N SER A 440 9.53 -42.58 -22.16
CA SER A 440 9.73 -41.22 -21.72
C SER A 440 9.65 -41.11 -20.19
N GLY A 441 10.72 -40.63 -19.57
CA GLY A 441 10.69 -39.93 -18.29
C GLY A 441 11.57 -38.71 -18.33
#